data_AF-A0AAW6RM38-F1
#
_entry.id   AF-A0AAW6RM38-F1
#
_cell.length_a   1.000
_cell.length_b   1.000
_cell.length_c   1.000
_cell.angle_alpha   90.00
_cell.angle_beta   90.00
_cell.angle_gamma   90.00
#
_symmetry.space_group_name_H-M   'P 1'
#
loop_
_entity.id
_entity.type
_entity.pdbx_description
1 polymer ?
#
loop_
_entity_poly.entity_id
_entity_poly.type
_entity_poly.pdbx_seq_one_letter_code
_entity_poly.pdbx_strand_id
1 'polypeptide(L)'
;MTSPAMPTALRPHSPDDARLLRASLIAVWLITIAASLLECNGQSLALLRQGGVHSLPLAHALIAAGVALDAALALALIWRPGRAAYALAAASVIGLTLTATALLPALWLHPIGPLSKNLPILAILAVLWRRAP
;
A
#
# COMPACT_ATOMS: atom_id res chain seq x y z
N MET A 1 39.39 -7.88 35.64
CA MET A 1 37.97 -8.27 35.75
C MET A 1 37.18 -7.48 34.72
N THR A 2 36.44 -8.21 33.89
CA THR A 2 35.82 -7.77 32.64
C THR A 2 34.75 -6.70 32.85
N SER A 3 34.89 -5.58 32.13
CA SER A 3 33.84 -4.56 32.00
C SER A 3 32.58 -5.20 31.40
N PRO A 4 31.39 -5.08 32.01
CA PRO A 4 30.18 -5.69 31.47
C PRO A 4 29.82 -4.98 30.17
N ALA A 5 29.72 -5.75 29.08
CA ALA A 5 29.16 -5.28 27.84
C ALA A 5 27.74 -4.77 28.11
N MET A 6 27.53 -3.47 27.88
CA MET A 6 26.20 -2.85 27.92
C MET A 6 25.24 -3.71 27.08
N PRO A 7 24.09 -4.14 27.62
CA PRO A 7 23.04 -4.77 26.83
C PRO A 7 22.74 -3.86 25.65
N THR A 8 22.48 -4.45 24.48
CA THR A 8 22.08 -3.79 23.23
C THR A 8 20.84 -2.94 23.47
N ALA A 9 21.04 -1.78 24.10
CA ALA A 9 19.99 -0.84 24.43
C ALA A 9 19.36 -0.43 23.11
N LEU A 10 18.06 -0.72 23.01
CA LEU A 10 17.16 -0.35 21.93
C LEU A 10 17.61 0.99 21.35
N ARG A 11 18.20 0.96 20.14
CA ARG A 11 18.58 2.19 19.46
C ARG A 11 17.32 3.05 19.39
N PRO A 12 17.33 4.29 19.91
CA PRO A 12 16.19 5.18 19.75
C PRO A 12 15.91 5.26 18.25
N HIS A 13 14.70 4.89 17.85
CA HIS A 13 14.35 4.83 16.44
C HIS A 13 14.56 6.21 15.83
N SER A 14 15.52 6.34 14.93
CA SER A 14 15.91 7.63 14.38
C SER A 14 14.79 8.16 13.48
N PRO A 15 14.63 9.49 13.35
CA PRO A 15 13.73 10.10 12.39
C PRO A 15 13.99 9.66 10.93
N ASP A 16 15.14 9.06 10.67
CA ASP A 16 15.52 8.49 9.37
C ASP A 16 14.76 7.20 9.05
N ASP A 17 14.45 6.37 10.06
CA ASP A 17 13.64 5.14 9.88
C ASP A 17 12.24 5.49 9.35
N ALA A 18 11.61 6.54 9.89
CA ALA A 18 10.29 6.97 9.46
C ALA A 18 10.30 7.53 8.02
N ARG A 19 11.38 8.20 7.62
CA ARG A 19 11.54 8.66 6.23
C ARG A 19 11.70 7.50 5.27
N LEU A 20 12.49 6.48 5.62
CA LEU A 20 12.67 5.28 4.81
C LEU A 20 11.36 4.53 4.61
N LEU A 21 10.59 4.33 5.68
CA LEU A 21 9.27 3.71 5.63
C LEU A 21 8.28 4.49 4.75
N ARG A 22 8.29 5.82 4.84
CA ARG A 22 7.45 6.65 3.97
C ARG A 22 7.90 6.59 2.51
N ALA A 23 9.21 6.64 2.25
CA ALA A 23 9.76 6.53 0.91
C ALA A 23 9.46 5.17 0.27
N SER A 24 9.54 4.07 1.04
CA SER A 24 9.18 2.74 0.54
C SER A 24 7.71 2.65 0.16
N LEU A 25 6.82 3.26 0.97
CA LEU A 25 5.40 3.31 0.65
C LEU A 25 5.12 4.13 -0.62
N ILE A 26 5.72 5.31 -0.76
CA ILE A 26 5.61 6.13 -1.97
C ILE A 26 6.12 5.36 -3.20
N ALA A 27 7.25 4.66 -3.07
CA ALA A 27 7.80 3.85 -4.15
C ALA A 27 6.84 2.72 -4.56
N VAL A 28 6.23 2.01 -3.60
CA VAL A 28 5.20 1.00 -3.89
C VAL A 28 4.05 1.61 -4.67
N TRP A 29 3.51 2.75 -4.24
CA TRP A 29 2.41 3.41 -4.95
C TRP A 29 2.80 3.87 -6.35
N LEU A 30 3.98 4.45 -6.54
CA LEU A 30 4.48 4.85 -7.87
C LEU A 30 4.68 3.66 -8.81
N ILE A 31 5.25 2.55 -8.31
CA ILE A 31 5.40 1.31 -9.08
C ILE A 31 4.03 0.75 -9.45
N THR A 32 3.05 0.82 -8.54
CA THR A 32 1.69 0.31 -8.78
C THR A 32 0.97 1.15 -9.84
N ILE A 33 1.15 2.48 -9.83
CA ILE A 33 0.67 3.38 -10.88
C ILE A 33 1.31 3.02 -12.22
N ALA A 34 2.64 2.88 -12.27
CA ALA A 34 3.35 2.54 -13.50
C ALA A 34 2.88 1.19 -14.06
N ALA A 35 2.82 0.16 -13.21
CA ALA A 35 2.32 -1.17 -13.58
C ALA A 35 0.87 -1.12 -14.10
N SER A 36 0.00 -0.36 -13.44
CA SER A 36 -1.41 -0.22 -13.85
C SER A 36 -1.56 0.50 -15.18
N LEU A 37 -0.71 1.48 -15.48
CA LEU A 37 -0.69 2.17 -16.76
C LEU A 37 -0.13 1.28 -17.89
N LEU A 38 0.95 0.56 -17.63
CA LEU A 38 1.56 -0.36 -18.61
C LEU A 38 0.67 -1.56 -18.90
N GLU A 39 -0.01 -2.12 -17.89
CA GLU A 39 -0.86 -3.30 -18.01
C GLU A 39 -2.37 -2.99 -18.05
N CYS A 40 -2.74 -1.76 -18.39
CA CYS A 40 -4.14 -1.31 -18.39
C CYS A 40 -5.07 -2.20 -19.25
N ASN A 41 -4.53 -2.79 -20.33
CA ASN A 41 -5.24 -3.73 -21.22
C ASN A 41 -4.93 -5.22 -20.96
N GLY A 42 -4.10 -5.54 -19.96
CA GLY A 42 -3.56 -6.88 -19.71
C GLY A 42 -4.13 -7.53 -18.44
N GLN A 43 -3.28 -7.71 -17.43
CA GLN A 43 -3.62 -8.44 -16.21
C GLN A 43 -4.70 -7.73 -15.38
N SER A 44 -4.69 -6.38 -15.34
CA SER A 44 -5.70 -5.58 -14.63
C SER A 44 -7.12 -5.85 -15.15
N LEU A 45 -7.27 -5.93 -16.47
CA LEU A 45 -8.56 -6.23 -17.11
C LEU A 45 -8.96 -7.70 -16.92
N ALA A 46 -8.00 -8.63 -17.00
CA ALA A 46 -8.24 -10.05 -16.76
C ALA A 46 -8.71 -10.32 -15.32
N LEU A 47 -8.09 -9.67 -14.33
CA LEU A 47 -8.48 -9.76 -12.92
C LEU A 47 -9.89 -9.21 -12.67
N LEU A 48 -10.24 -8.07 -13.29
CA LEU A 48 -11.59 -7.50 -13.17
C LEU A 48 -12.65 -8.40 -13.80
N ARG A 49 -12.34 -9.03 -14.95
CA ARG A 49 -13.23 -10.03 -15.57
C ARG A 49 -13.41 -11.26 -14.70
N GLN A 50 -12.34 -11.74 -14.05
CA GLN A 50 -12.42 -12.85 -13.10
C GLN A 50 -13.26 -12.49 -11.87
N GLY A 51 -13.20 -11.23 -11.42
CA GLY A 51 -14.06 -10.69 -10.37
C GLY A 51 -15.50 -10.37 -10.79
N GLY A 52 -15.92 -10.73 -12.02
CA GLY A 52 -17.29 -10.53 -12.50
C GLY A 52 -17.58 -9.19 -13.18
N VAL A 53 -16.57 -8.34 -13.40
CA VAL A 53 -16.71 -7.07 -14.14
C VAL A 53 -16.53 -7.34 -15.64
N HIS A 54 -17.64 -7.57 -16.34
CA HIS A 54 -17.62 -7.88 -17.77
C HIS A 54 -17.72 -6.63 -18.68
N SER A 55 -18.17 -5.49 -18.16
CA SER A 55 -18.27 -4.25 -18.92
C SER A 55 -16.90 -3.57 -19.04
N LEU A 56 -16.40 -3.46 -20.27
CA LEU A 56 -15.12 -2.82 -20.59
C LEU A 56 -15.01 -1.36 -20.10
N PRO A 57 -16.05 -0.51 -20.25
CA PRO A 57 -15.98 0.86 -19.76
C PRO A 57 -15.88 0.94 -18.23
N LEU A 58 -16.59 0.06 -17.52
CA LEU A 58 -16.54 -0.01 -16.06
C LEU A 58 -15.18 -0.51 -15.59
N ALA A 59 -14.61 -1.51 -16.27
CA ALA A 59 -13.28 -2.01 -15.94
C ALA A 59 -12.21 -0.93 -16.07
N HIS A 60 -12.19 -0.18 -17.18
CA HIS A 60 -11.27 0.95 -17.34
C HIS A 60 -11.53 2.07 -16.32
N ALA A 61 -12.78 2.37 -15.99
CA ALA A 61 -13.12 3.36 -14.96
C ALA A 61 -12.59 2.93 -13.58
N LEU A 62 -12.71 1.65 -13.22
CA LEU A 62 -12.18 1.11 -11.97
C LEU A 62 -10.65 1.12 -11.93
N ILE A 63 -9.97 0.77 -13.03
CA ILE A 63 -8.51 0.87 -13.12
C ILE A 63 -8.07 2.33 -12.97
N ALA A 64 -8.71 3.25 -13.69
CA ALA A 64 -8.41 4.68 -13.61
C ALA A 64 -8.66 5.23 -12.20
N ALA A 65 -9.74 4.80 -11.53
CA ALA A 65 -10.03 5.18 -10.15
C ALA A 65 -8.96 4.65 -9.18
N GLY A 66 -8.50 3.40 -9.37
CA GLY A 66 -7.40 2.83 -8.58
C GLY A 66 -6.10 3.63 -8.74
N VAL A 67 -5.72 3.93 -9.98
CA VAL A 67 -4.53 4.76 -10.30
C VAL A 67 -4.66 6.16 -9.69
N ALA A 68 -5.84 6.79 -9.80
CA ALA A 68 -6.08 8.10 -9.23
C ALA A 68 -5.99 8.08 -7.69
N LEU A 69 -6.50 7.02 -7.05
CA LEU A 69 -6.41 6.84 -5.61
C LEU A 69 -4.95 6.65 -5.16
N ASP A 70 -4.19 5.80 -5.85
CA ASP A 70 -2.76 5.60 -5.56
C ASP A 70 -1.96 6.91 -5.72
N ALA A 71 -2.23 7.68 -6.77
CA ALA A 71 -1.61 8.98 -6.99
C ALA A 71 -1.97 9.98 -5.90
N ALA A 72 -3.24 10.05 -5.51
CA ALA A 72 -3.71 10.92 -4.43
C ALA A 72 -3.05 10.55 -3.08
N LEU A 73 -2.92 9.26 -2.77
CA LEU A 73 -2.25 8.79 -1.55
C LEU A 73 -0.75 9.12 -1.57
N ALA A 74 -0.06 8.89 -2.69
CA ALA A 74 1.35 9.25 -2.85
C ALA A 74 1.55 10.76 -2.67
N LEU A 75 0.75 11.59 -3.33
CA LEU A 75 0.78 13.05 -3.19
C LEU A 75 0.51 13.51 -1.76
N ALA A 76 -0.50 12.94 -1.09
CA ALA A 76 -0.82 13.25 0.30
C ALA A 76 0.37 12.96 1.24
N LEU A 77 1.07 11.84 1.02
CA LEU A 77 2.24 11.45 1.81
C LEU A 77 3.48 12.29 1.52
N ILE A 78 3.64 12.79 0.29
CA ILE A 78 4.74 13.69 -0.09
C ILE A 78 4.50 15.08 0.52
N TRP A 79 3.31 15.65 0.34
CA TRP A 79 3.02 17.06 0.65
C TRP A 79 2.64 17.30 2.12
N ARG A 80 1.87 16.39 2.72
CA ARG A 80 1.40 16.52 4.11
C ARG A 80 1.45 15.18 4.86
N PRO A 81 2.66 14.71 5.22
CA PRO A 81 2.85 13.47 6.00
C PRO A 81 2.37 13.61 7.44
N GLY A 82 1.05 13.60 7.64
CA GLY A 82 0.40 13.70 8.95
C GLY A 82 -0.44 12.48 9.28
N ARG A 83 -0.94 12.43 10.53
CA ARG A 83 -1.82 11.36 11.03
C ARG A 83 -3.01 11.10 10.11
N ALA A 84 -3.63 12.17 9.59
CA ALA A 84 -4.76 12.06 8.67
C ALA A 84 -4.38 11.39 7.33
N ALA A 85 -3.22 11.70 6.76
CA ALA A 85 -2.75 11.08 5.51
C ALA A 85 -2.47 9.58 5.70
N TYR A 86 -1.82 9.20 6.82
CA TYR A 86 -1.58 7.79 7.13
C TYR A 86 -2.89 7.02 7.40
N ALA A 87 -3.84 7.63 8.10
CA ALA A 87 -5.15 7.03 8.36
C ALA A 87 -5.96 6.85 7.08
N LEU A 88 -5.98 7.87 6.20
CA LEU A 88 -6.62 7.78 4.89
C LEU A 88 -5.99 6.69 4.03
N ALA A 89 -4.66 6.61 3.97
CA ALA A 89 -3.97 5.56 3.25
C ALA A 89 -4.30 4.17 3.80
N ALA A 90 -4.34 4.00 5.12
CA ALA A 90 -4.71 2.74 5.74
C ALA A 90 -6.16 2.35 5.44
N ALA A 91 -7.09 3.32 5.53
CA ALA A 91 -8.49 3.11 5.21
C ALA A 91 -8.69 2.71 3.74
N SER A 92 -7.99 3.37 2.81
CA SER A 92 -8.00 3.02 1.39
C SER A 92 -7.48 1.62 1.13
N VAL A 93 -6.34 1.25 1.73
CA VAL A 93 -5.77 -0.10 1.60
C VAL A 93 -6.73 -1.15 2.16
N ILE A 94 -7.34 -0.92 3.33
CA ILE A 94 -8.33 -1.84 3.92
C ILE A 94 -9.56 -1.96 3.02
N GLY A 95 -10.15 -0.84 2.59
CA GLY A 95 -11.36 -0.85 1.77
C GLY A 95 -11.17 -1.55 0.42
N LEU A 96 -10.03 -1.30 -0.24
CA LEU A 96 -9.67 -2.00 -1.48
C LEU A 96 -9.40 -3.49 -1.23
N THR A 97 -8.71 -3.84 -0.15
CA THR A 97 -8.43 -5.24 0.20
C THR A 97 -9.72 -6.02 0.48
N LEU A 98 -10.66 -5.43 1.21
CA LEU A 98 -11.96 -6.05 1.50
C LEU A 98 -12.79 -6.22 0.22
N THR A 99 -12.85 -5.18 -0.62
CA THR A 99 -13.53 -5.25 -1.92
C THR A 99 -12.94 -6.36 -2.79
N ALA A 100 -11.61 -6.41 -2.91
CA ALA A 100 -10.92 -7.45 -3.68
C ALA A 100 -11.10 -8.84 -3.08
N THR A 101 -11.14 -8.97 -1.75
CA THR A 101 -11.42 -10.24 -1.07
C THR A 101 -12.84 -10.73 -1.34
N ALA A 102 -13.83 -9.82 -1.37
CA ALA A 102 -15.21 -10.17 -1.67
C ALA A 102 -15.40 -10.59 -3.13
N LEU A 103 -14.69 -9.96 -4.06
CA LEU A 103 -14.77 -10.28 -5.50
C LEU A 103 -13.97 -11.54 -5.86
N LEU A 104 -12.77 -11.71 -5.29
CA LEU A 104 -11.85 -12.75 -5.68
C LEU A 104 -11.00 -13.22 -4.48
N PRO A 105 -11.58 -14.00 -3.55
CA PRO A 105 -10.88 -14.44 -2.33
C PRO A 105 -9.64 -15.31 -2.62
N ALA A 106 -9.59 -15.94 -3.80
CA ALA A 106 -8.42 -16.70 -4.26
C ALA A 106 -7.14 -15.85 -4.35
N LEU A 107 -7.24 -14.51 -4.42
CA LEU A 107 -6.09 -13.60 -4.41
C LEU A 107 -5.23 -13.69 -3.14
N TRP A 108 -5.75 -14.25 -2.04
CA TRP A 108 -4.96 -14.55 -0.83
C TRP A 108 -3.92 -15.65 -1.04
N LEU A 109 -4.24 -16.64 -1.88
CA LEU A 109 -3.42 -17.82 -2.14
C LEU A 109 -2.67 -17.73 -3.48
N HIS A 110 -2.80 -16.62 -4.20
CA HIS A 110 -2.10 -16.42 -5.47
C HIS A 110 -0.58 -16.39 -5.21
N PRO A 111 0.26 -17.01 -6.07
CA PRO A 111 1.71 -17.15 -5.84
C PRO A 111 2.47 -15.83 -5.66
N ILE A 112 1.93 -14.72 -6.17
CA ILE A 112 2.51 -13.37 -6.03
C ILE A 112 1.95 -12.59 -4.81
N GLY A 113 1.02 -13.18 -4.06
CA GLY A 113 0.44 -12.63 -2.82
C GLY A 113 -0.09 -11.19 -2.91
N PRO A 114 -0.96 -10.85 -3.88
CA PRO A 114 -1.39 -9.47 -4.13
C PRO A 114 -2.19 -8.86 -2.98
N LEU A 115 -2.87 -9.66 -2.15
CA LEU A 115 -3.51 -9.17 -0.92
C LEU A 115 -2.60 -9.28 0.29
N SER A 116 -1.77 -10.32 0.36
CA SER A 116 -0.83 -10.53 1.47
C SER A 116 0.19 -9.40 1.61
N LYS A 117 0.59 -8.75 0.51
CA LYS A 117 1.45 -7.55 0.53
C LYS A 117 0.81 -6.33 1.21
N ASN A 118 -0.52 -6.30 1.39
CA ASN A 118 -1.19 -5.17 2.04
C ASN A 118 -1.03 -5.22 3.58
N LEU A 119 -0.77 -6.40 4.16
CA LEU A 119 -0.49 -6.55 5.59
C LEU A 119 0.76 -5.79 6.05
N PRO A 120 1.94 -5.95 5.43
CA PRO A 120 3.11 -5.15 5.80
C PRO A 120 2.93 -3.67 5.50
N ILE A 121 2.19 -3.28 4.44
CA ILE A 121 1.86 -1.88 4.16
C ILE A 121 1.05 -1.27 5.32
N LEU A 122 0.02 -1.97 5.81
CA LEU A 122 -0.78 -1.53 6.95
C LEU A 122 0.05 -1.45 8.24
N ALA A 123 0.95 -2.40 8.47
CA ALA A 123 1.86 -2.36 9.62
C ALA A 123 2.77 -1.12 9.57
N ILE A 124 3.34 -0.81 8.41
CA ILE A 124 4.16 0.39 8.21
C ILE A 124 3.34 1.67 8.45
N LEU A 125 2.14 1.75 7.88
CA LEU A 125 1.24 2.89 8.08
C LEU A 125 0.86 3.08 9.56
N ALA A 126 0.61 1.99 10.29
CA ALA A 126 0.32 2.05 11.72
C ALA A 126 1.52 2.58 12.54
N VAL A 127 2.74 2.15 12.20
CA VAL A 127 3.97 2.68 12.83
C VAL A 127 4.14 4.16 12.53
N LEU A 128 3.97 4.58 11.28
CA LEU A 128 4.07 5.99 10.87
C LEU A 128 2.99 6.85 11.54
N TRP A 129 1.76 6.35 11.64
CA TRP A 129 0.65 7.04 12.30
C TRP A 129 0.92 7.26 13.79
N ARG A 130 1.49 6.28 14.49
CA ARG A 130 1.85 6.40 15.92
C ARG A 130 2.98 7.40 16.17
N ARG A 131 3.88 7.60 15.18
CA ARG A 131 5.03 8.50 15.27
C ARG A 131 4.78 9.90 14.74
N ALA A 132 3.67 10.10 14.02
CA ALA A 132 3.30 11.39 13.50
C ALA A 132 2.92 12.34 14.65
N PRO A 133 3.36 13.61 14.59
CA PRO A 133 3.11 14.61 15.62
C PRO A 133 1.61 14.89 15.83
#